data_AF-A0A183ECM2-F1
#
_entry.id   AF-A0A183ECM2-F1
#
_cell.length_a   1.000
_cell.length_b   1.000
_cell.length_c   1.000
_cell.angle_alpha   90.00
_cell.angle_beta   90.00
_cell.angle_gamma   90.00
#
_symmetry.space_group_name_H-M   'P 1'
#
loop_
_entity.id
_entity.type
_entity.pdbx_description
1 polymer ?
#
loop_
_entity_poly.entity_id
_entity_poly.type
_entity_poly.pdbx_seq_one_letter_code
_entity_poly.pdbx_strand_id
1 'polypeptide(L)'
;MNGGRRKSNICETTGLSTHQKALLSTTWRQLPRGLVFELGKRVFETIFERDPNLLVVINLEHLQDTNEWREHVNFRMHAQRFNDKIVSNK
;
A
#
# COMPACT_ATOMS: atom_id res chain seq x y z
N MET A 1 44.86 12.42 -8.51
CA MET A 1 44.18 11.24 -7.91
C MET A 1 42.68 11.52 -7.89
N ASN A 2 41.93 11.02 -8.89
CA ASN A 2 40.48 11.17 -8.93
C ASN A 2 39.84 10.13 -8.00
N GLY A 3 39.52 10.55 -6.77
CA GLY A 3 38.69 9.78 -5.85
C GLY A 3 37.27 9.72 -6.39
N GLY A 4 36.99 8.72 -7.23
CA GLY A 4 35.66 8.46 -7.76
C GLY A 4 34.67 8.32 -6.60
N ARG A 5 33.77 9.30 -6.46
CA ARG A 5 32.61 9.19 -5.56
C ARG A 5 31.94 7.85 -5.86
N ARG A 6 31.96 6.91 -4.92
CA ARG A 6 31.13 5.69 -5.00
C ARG A 6 29.70 6.18 -5.19
N LYS A 7 29.18 6.07 -6.42
CA LYS A 7 27.76 6.31 -6.67
C LYS A 7 27.03 5.36 -5.74
N SER A 8 26.29 5.94 -4.80
CA SER A 8 25.42 5.20 -3.89
C SER A 8 24.48 4.37 -4.77
N ASN A 9 24.54 3.04 -4.67
CA ASN A 9 23.63 2.13 -5.38
C ASN A 9 22.21 2.15 -4.78
N ILE A 10 21.83 3.25 -4.13
CA ILE A 10 20.56 3.50 -3.48
C ILE A 10 19.74 4.37 -4.41
N CYS A 11 18.52 3.95 -4.68
CA CYS A 11 17.56 4.76 -5.43
C CYS A 11 17.15 5.98 -4.61
N GLU A 12 17.34 7.18 -5.16
CA GLU A 12 17.02 8.44 -4.47
C GLU A 12 15.54 8.56 -4.12
N THR A 13 14.64 8.06 -4.99
CA THR A 13 13.19 8.10 -4.76
C THR A 13 12.74 7.17 -3.63
N THR A 14 13.27 5.95 -3.60
CA THR A 14 12.80 4.94 -2.64
C THR A 14 13.66 4.84 -1.40
N GLY A 15 14.88 5.40 -1.42
CA GLY A 15 15.88 5.20 -0.37
C GLY A 15 16.39 3.75 -0.26
N LEU A 16 16.14 2.91 -1.28
CA LEU A 16 16.44 1.48 -1.23
C LEU A 16 17.53 1.11 -2.24
N SER A 17 18.44 0.26 -1.80
CA SER A 17 19.38 -0.43 -2.69
C SER A 17 18.67 -1.48 -3.56
N THR A 18 19.31 -1.87 -4.66
CA THR A 18 18.83 -2.95 -5.53
C THR A 18 18.56 -4.24 -4.77
N HIS A 19 19.42 -4.61 -3.82
CA HIS A 19 19.25 -5.81 -3.00
C HIS A 19 18.01 -5.72 -2.10
N GLN A 20 17.78 -4.57 -1.44
CA GLN A 20 16.60 -4.37 -0.61
C GLN A 20 15.30 -4.41 -1.44
N LYS A 21 15.31 -3.84 -2.66
CA LYS A 21 14.15 -3.95 -3.57
C LYS A 21 13.87 -5.40 -3.97
N ALA A 22 14.91 -6.18 -4.25
CA ALA A 22 14.78 -7.60 -4.59
C ALA A 22 14.23 -8.42 -3.43
N LEU A 23 14.69 -8.14 -2.20
CA LEU A 23 14.17 -8.76 -0.99
C LEU A 23 12.68 -8.46 -0.82
N LEU A 24 12.28 -7.18 -0.87
CA LEU A 24 10.88 -6.77 -0.74
C LEU A 24 9.99 -7.42 -1.81
N SER A 25 10.42 -7.43 -3.07
CA SER A 25 9.67 -8.07 -4.16
C SER A 25 9.50 -9.57 -3.95
N THR A 26 10.55 -10.25 -3.46
CA THR A 26 10.51 -11.69 -3.17
C THR A 26 9.60 -11.99 -2.00
N THR A 27 9.76 -11.27 -0.88
CA THR A 27 8.91 -11.40 0.30
C THR A 27 7.45 -11.17 -0.07
N TRP A 28 7.14 -10.09 -0.80
CA TRP A 28 5.78 -9.76 -1.19
C TRP A 28 5.14 -10.84 -2.07
N ARG A 29 5.90 -11.41 -3.03
CA ARG A 29 5.42 -12.47 -3.93
C ARG A 29 5.14 -13.79 -3.19
N GLN A 30 5.85 -14.05 -2.10
CA GLN A 30 5.68 -15.26 -1.30
C GLN A 30 4.50 -15.17 -0.33
N LEU A 31 3.94 -13.98 -0.09
CA LEU A 31 2.77 -13.83 0.75
C LEU A 31 1.54 -14.47 0.09
N PRO A 32 0.72 -15.23 0.84
CA PRO A 32 -0.56 -15.72 0.34
C PRO A 32 -1.44 -14.56 -0.14
N ARG A 33 -2.11 -14.72 -1.29
CA ARG A 33 -2.95 -13.66 -1.85
C ARG A 33 -4.03 -13.16 -0.89
N GLY A 34 -4.63 -14.08 -0.12
CA GLY A 34 -5.61 -13.72 0.92
C GLY A 34 -5.01 -12.83 2.01
N LEU A 35 -3.76 -13.09 2.41
CA LEU A 35 -3.07 -12.27 3.41
C LEU A 35 -2.73 -10.88 2.85
N VAL A 36 -2.30 -10.79 1.58
CA VAL A 36 -2.08 -9.50 0.92
C VAL A 36 -3.38 -8.69 0.86
N PHE A 37 -4.50 -9.36 0.58
CA PHE A 37 -5.80 -8.70 0.54
C PHE A 37 -6.20 -8.09 1.90
N GLU A 38 -6.10 -8.88 2.97
CA GLU A 38 -6.38 -8.41 4.34
C GLU A 38 -5.41 -7.32 4.78
N LEU A 39 -4.13 -7.39 4.40
CA LEU A 39 -3.18 -6.32 4.68
C LEU A 39 -3.60 -5.00 4.02
N GLY A 40 -4.01 -5.04 2.74
CA GLY A 40 -4.51 -3.87 2.04
C GLY A 40 -5.75 -3.26 2.71
N LYS A 41 -6.71 -4.09 3.13
CA LYS A 41 -7.86 -3.64 3.92
C LYS A 41 -7.41 -2.95 5.21
N ARG A 42 -6.49 -3.58 5.95
CA ARG A 42 -6.03 -3.07 7.25
C ARG A 42 -5.34 -1.71 7.15
N VAL A 43 -4.60 -1.46 6.07
CA VAL A 43 -3.99 -0.15 5.78
C VAL A 43 -5.07 0.92 5.65
N PHE A 44 -6.11 0.68 4.84
CA PHE A 44 -7.19 1.65 4.66
C PHE A 44 -8.08 1.80 5.89
N GLU A 45 -8.35 0.71 6.62
CA GLU A 45 -9.03 0.78 7.91
C GLU A 45 -8.30 1.74 8.85
N THR A 46 -6.99 1.58 8.98
CA THR A 46 -6.17 2.44 9.84
C THR A 46 -6.21 3.91 9.38
N ILE A 47 -6.24 4.17 8.07
CA ILE A 47 -6.32 5.52 7.51
C ILE A 47 -7.67 6.17 7.85
N PHE A 48 -8.78 5.48 7.57
CA PHE A 48 -10.13 6.02 7.80
C PHE A 48 -10.51 6.07 9.29
N GLU A 49 -9.99 5.17 10.12
CA GLU A 49 -10.13 5.25 11.58
C GLU A 49 -9.39 6.47 12.16
N ARG A 50 -8.25 6.86 11.57
CA ARG A 50 -7.46 8.02 12.02
C ARG A 50 -8.02 9.35 11.52
N ASP A 51 -8.53 9.37 10.30
CA ASP A 51 -9.17 10.53 9.70
C ASP A 51 -10.40 10.10 8.90
N PRO A 52 -11.59 10.10 9.53
CA PRO A 52 -12.84 9.74 8.88
C PRO A 52 -13.13 10.61 7.65
N ASN A 53 -12.66 11.86 7.61
CA ASN A 53 -12.92 12.76 6.49
C ASN A 53 -12.43 12.20 5.15
N LEU A 54 -11.40 11.34 5.17
CA LEU A 54 -10.84 10.70 3.99
C LEU A 54 -11.79 9.69 3.33
N LEU A 55 -12.90 9.31 3.98
CA LEU A 55 -13.95 8.50 3.35
C LEU A 55 -14.57 9.18 2.12
N VAL A 56 -14.46 10.50 1.99
CA VAL A 56 -14.87 11.25 0.78
C VAL A 56 -14.13 10.76 -0.48
N VAL A 57 -12.87 10.30 -0.34
CA VAL A 57 -12.04 9.82 -1.45
C VAL A 57 -12.64 8.55 -2.09
N ILE A 58 -13.42 7.80 -1.31
CA ILE A 58 -14.10 6.58 -1.76
C ILE A 58 -15.63 6.74 -1.77
N ASN A 59 -16.12 7.99 -1.74
CA ASN A 59 -17.53 8.36 -1.81
C ASN A 59 -18.37 7.74 -0.66
N LEU A 60 -17.81 7.75 0.56
CA LEU A 60 -18.42 7.27 1.80
C LEU A 60 -18.45 8.33 2.90
N GLU A 61 -18.43 9.60 2.54
CA GLU A 61 -18.48 10.73 3.48
C GLU A 61 -19.73 10.70 4.37
N HIS A 62 -20.83 10.14 3.88
CA HIS A 62 -22.06 9.97 4.66
C HIS A 62 -21.96 8.89 5.76
N LEU A 63 -20.87 8.11 5.80
CA LEU A 63 -20.61 7.06 6.80
C LEU A 63 -19.49 7.41 7.77
N GLN A 64 -19.04 8.67 7.81
CA GLN A 64 -17.88 9.11 8.62
C GLN A 64 -18.03 8.84 10.12
N ASP A 65 -19.25 8.89 10.64
CA ASP A 65 -19.55 8.67 12.06
C ASP A 65 -19.97 7.23 12.37
N THR A 66 -19.83 6.31 11.42
CA THR A 66 -20.22 4.90 11.59
C THR A 66 -19.08 3.94 11.27
N ASN A 67 -19.29 2.65 11.51
CA ASN A 67 -18.38 1.58 11.07
C ASN A 67 -18.91 0.84 9.82
N GLU A 68 -20.04 1.27 9.25
CA GLU A 68 -20.71 0.59 8.15
C GLU A 68 -19.89 0.64 6.84
N TRP A 69 -19.03 1.65 6.70
CA TRP A 69 -18.13 1.79 5.55
C TRP A 69 -17.20 0.58 5.36
N ARG A 70 -16.89 -0.19 6.42
CA ARG A 70 -16.02 -1.37 6.37
C ARG A 70 -16.59 -2.48 5.50
N GLU A 71 -17.92 -2.62 5.48
CA GLU A 71 -18.62 -3.63 4.67
C GLU A 71 -19.09 -3.09 3.32
N HIS A 72 -18.91 -1.79 3.08
CA HIS A 72 -19.38 -1.13 1.88
C HIS A 72 -18.59 -1.57 0.63
N VAL A 73 -19.30 -1.74 -0.49
CA VAL A 73 -18.70 -2.20 -1.77
C VAL A 73 -17.58 -1.28 -2.26
N ASN A 74 -17.73 0.05 -2.12
CA ASN A 74 -16.69 1.02 -2.47
C ASN A 74 -15.39 0.78 -1.71
N PHE A 75 -15.46 0.50 -0.41
CA PHE A 75 -14.28 0.18 0.39
C PHE A 75 -13.61 -1.10 -0.10
N ARG A 76 -14.39 -2.17 -0.30
CA ARG A 76 -13.89 -3.47 -0.81
C ARG A 76 -13.22 -3.32 -2.18
N MET A 77 -13.86 -2.60 -3.11
CA MET A 77 -13.31 -2.32 -4.44
C MET A 77 -12.02 -1.50 -4.37
N HIS A 78 -11.96 -0.50 -3.49
CA HIS A 78 -10.76 0.33 -3.35
C HIS A 78 -9.58 -0.48 -2.78
N ALA A 79 -9.81 -1.27 -1.73
CA ALA A 79 -8.80 -2.18 -1.19
C ALA A 79 -8.34 -3.20 -2.24
N GLN A 80 -9.25 -3.77 -3.03
CA GLN A 80 -8.89 -4.69 -4.12
C GLN A 80 -8.00 -4.01 -5.17
N ARG A 81 -8.37 -2.82 -5.67
CA ARG A 81 -7.59 -2.08 -6.66
C ARG A 81 -6.18 -1.73 -6.17
N PHE A 82 -6.06 -1.35 -4.90
CA PHE A 82 -4.76 -1.11 -4.28
C PHE A 82 -3.91 -2.36 -4.26
N ASN A 83 -4.47 -3.49 -3.82
CA ASN A 83 -3.77 -4.77 -3.81
C ASN A 83 -3.33 -5.19 -5.22
N ASP A 84 -4.20 -5.04 -6.22
CA ASP A 84 -3.87 -5.31 -7.61
C ASP A 84 -2.70 -4.44 -8.09
N LYS A 85 -2.62 -3.17 -7.68
CA LYS A 85 -1.50 -2.28 -8.04
C LYS A 85 -0.20 -2.64 -7.36
N ILE A 86 -0.24 -3.09 -6.09
CA ILE A 86 0.98 -3.53 -5.40
C ILE A 86 1.47 -4.88 -5.95
N VAL A 87 0.55 -5.79 -6.28
CA VAL A 87 0.87 -7.13 -6.80
C VAL A 87 1.22 -7.10 -8.30
N SER A 88 0.65 -6.18 -9.09
CA SER A 88 0.84 -6.11 -10.55
C SER A 88 1.98 -5.20 -11.00
N ASN A 89 2.91 -4.81 -10.13
CA ASN A 89 4.23 -4.37 -10.58
C ASN A 89 5.00 -5.59 -11.13
N LYS A 90 4.57 -6.07 -12.29
CA LYS A 90 5.28 -6.94 -13.22
C LYS A 90 5.93 -6.08 -14.29
#